data_AF-A0A350LT97-F1
#
_entry.id   AF-A0A350LT97-F1
#
_cell.length_a   1.000
_cell.length_b   1.000
_cell.length_c   1.000
_cell.angle_alpha   90.00
_cell.angle_beta   90.00
_cell.angle_gamma   90.00
#
_symmetry.space_group_name_H-M   'P 1'
#
loop_
_entity.id
_entity.type
_entity.pdbx_description
1 polymer ?
#
loop_
_entity_poly.entity_id
_entity_poly.type
_entity_poly.pdbx_seq_one_letter_code
_entity_poly.pdbx_strand_id
1 'polypeptide(L)'
;MTPFDTVAMLDWSGGNDTGQRPRRDAIWLGVVRGEVEEDPRYLRNRDEAEAALAALIEGERAAGRRLLIGVDFPFGFPAGFSATLTGHADPFAVWDWLEDRIEDTPKANNRFDVAAEINARFPGVGPFWFNGLRRDIAGLPRKDTRTGHGMAERRVADARAPGTFTCWQMGGAGAVGGQVLTGLPVLGRLRRRFCGQVAVWPFEPLDAPVALVETWPGLINGAVKRAEAAGGIRDAHQVRLMARAMDRLPRDRLAIMLAVEAPEEGWILGLGHEEELMKACDDPLKPPPLRDDCFALPAGVDWTPVDDALAMLRDRLRAVVGQERLPLGDAAGRVLAAPVVARRANPPEANTAVDGYGFGHASLGEGDQVLPLVEGRAAAGMPYRGAVPPGHAVRVLTGAALPEGVDTVVLQEDVTLGQGRIAFRGGLKPGANTRRAG
;
A
#
# COMPACT_ATOMS: atom_id res chain seq x y z
N MET A 1 -21.74 -19.02 -21.41
CA MET A 1 -20.60 -18.77 -22.29
C MET A 1 -19.37 -19.47 -21.72
N THR A 2 -18.64 -20.22 -22.55
CA THR A 2 -17.34 -20.79 -22.17
C THR A 2 -16.33 -19.65 -21.96
N PRO A 3 -15.52 -19.66 -20.87
CA PRO A 3 -14.55 -18.59 -20.61
C PRO A 3 -13.55 -18.45 -21.75
N PHE A 4 -12.96 -17.25 -21.86
CA PHE A 4 -11.75 -17.05 -22.65
C PHE A 4 -10.54 -17.33 -21.75
N ASP A 5 -9.59 -18.13 -22.24
CA ASP A 5 -8.37 -18.48 -21.53
C ASP A 5 -7.26 -17.46 -21.80
N THR A 6 -7.38 -16.72 -22.91
CA THR A 6 -6.44 -15.67 -23.31
C THR A 6 -7.21 -14.44 -23.74
N VAL A 7 -6.73 -13.29 -23.29
CA VAL A 7 -7.25 -11.98 -23.64
C VAL A 7 -6.13 -11.18 -24.28
N ALA A 8 -6.38 -10.67 -25.48
CA ALA A 8 -5.50 -9.77 -26.20
C ALA A 8 -6.18 -8.44 -26.45
N MET A 9 -5.45 -7.34 -26.31
CA MET A 9 -5.95 -6.00 -26.61
C MET A 9 -4.99 -5.32 -27.57
N LEU A 10 -5.56 -4.71 -28.61
CA LEU A 10 -4.82 -4.06 -29.67
C LEU A 10 -5.23 -2.58 -29.73
N ASP A 11 -4.27 -1.70 -29.45
CA ASP A 11 -4.40 -0.27 -29.73
C ASP A 11 -3.94 -0.05 -31.17
N TRP A 12 -4.84 0.43 -32.03
CA TRP A 12 -4.64 0.47 -33.46
C TRP A 12 -4.27 1.86 -33.95
N SER A 13 -3.34 1.94 -34.90
CA SER A 13 -2.95 3.18 -35.55
C SER A 13 -3.09 3.06 -37.06
N GLY A 14 -3.79 4.03 -37.65
CA GLY A 14 -3.80 4.24 -39.10
C GLY A 14 -2.49 4.86 -39.63
N GLY A 15 -1.50 5.15 -38.78
CA GLY A 15 -0.22 5.73 -39.21
C GLY A 15 0.65 4.78 -40.03
N ASN A 16 1.53 5.31 -40.88
CA ASN A 16 2.55 4.47 -41.54
C ASN A 16 3.59 3.97 -40.53
N ASP A 17 4.54 3.16 -41.01
CA ASP A 17 5.62 2.57 -40.22
C ASP A 17 6.30 3.59 -39.31
N THR A 18 6.25 3.30 -38.01
CA THR A 18 6.74 4.16 -36.94
C THR A 18 8.20 3.89 -36.57
N GLY A 19 8.89 3.00 -37.30
CA GLY A 19 10.29 2.66 -37.10
C GLY A 19 10.52 1.71 -35.92
N GLN A 20 11.77 1.29 -35.72
CA GLN A 20 12.11 0.21 -34.77
C GLN A 20 11.99 0.58 -33.29
N ARG A 21 12.03 1.87 -32.95
CA ARG A 21 11.98 2.32 -31.55
C ARG A 21 10.52 2.50 -31.12
N PRO A 22 10.09 1.82 -30.04
CA PRO A 22 8.74 1.99 -29.51
C PRO A 22 8.40 3.45 -29.23
N ARG A 23 7.20 3.86 -29.61
CA ARG A 23 6.71 5.23 -29.45
C ARG A 23 5.19 5.29 -29.29
N ARG A 24 4.71 6.48 -28.97
CA ARG A 24 3.28 6.82 -28.93
C ARG A 24 2.66 6.85 -30.32
N ASP A 25 1.34 6.75 -30.39
CA ASP A 25 0.55 6.82 -31.63
C ASP A 25 0.91 5.72 -32.64
N ALA A 26 1.28 4.54 -32.12
CA ALA A 26 1.67 3.35 -32.88
C ALA A 26 0.79 2.15 -32.49
N ILE A 27 0.96 1.02 -33.19
CA ILE A 27 0.19 -0.18 -32.85
C ILE A 27 0.84 -0.89 -31.67
N TRP A 28 0.04 -1.23 -30.66
CA TRP A 28 0.48 -1.97 -29.49
C TRP A 28 -0.43 -3.16 -29.25
N LEU A 29 0.15 -4.26 -28.77
CA LEU A 29 -0.56 -5.50 -28.43
C LEU A 29 -0.24 -5.90 -26.99
N GLY A 30 -1.25 -5.95 -26.13
CA GLY A 30 -1.17 -6.51 -24.78
C GLY A 30 -1.81 -7.89 -24.76
N VAL A 31 -1.23 -8.85 -24.04
CA VAL A 31 -1.75 -10.21 -23.91
C VAL A 31 -1.72 -10.64 -22.45
N VAL A 32 -2.80 -11.24 -21.99
CA VAL A 32 -2.92 -11.88 -20.68
C VAL A 32 -3.41 -13.31 -20.88
N ARG A 33 -2.73 -14.27 -20.25
CA ARG A 33 -3.13 -15.69 -20.24
C ARG A 33 -3.27 -16.18 -18.80
N GLY A 34 -4.51 -16.37 -18.34
CA GLY A 34 -4.79 -16.89 -17.01
C GLY A 34 -4.02 -16.14 -15.91
N GLU A 35 -4.26 -14.83 -15.81
CA GLU A 35 -3.58 -13.90 -14.89
C GLU A 35 -2.11 -13.58 -15.17
N VAL A 36 -1.46 -14.26 -16.13
CA VAL A 36 -0.08 -13.95 -16.54
C VAL A 36 -0.09 -12.84 -17.60
N GLU A 37 0.34 -11.64 -17.20
CA GLU A 37 0.52 -10.49 -18.10
C GLU A 37 1.85 -10.60 -18.86
N GLU A 38 1.80 -10.51 -20.18
CA GLU A 38 2.99 -10.32 -21.02
C GLU A 38 3.37 -8.83 -21.14
N ASP A 39 4.64 -8.58 -21.41
CA ASP A 39 5.09 -7.24 -21.80
C ASP A 39 4.40 -6.79 -23.10
N PRO A 40 3.83 -5.57 -23.15
CA PRO A 40 3.19 -5.06 -24.35
C PRO A 40 4.13 -5.07 -25.55
N ARG A 41 3.66 -5.66 -26.64
CA ARG A 41 4.40 -5.76 -27.89
C ARG A 41 4.14 -4.53 -28.74
N TYR A 42 5.20 -3.81 -29.05
CA TYR A 42 5.18 -2.73 -30.04
C TYR A 42 5.19 -3.32 -31.45
N LEU A 43 4.26 -2.86 -32.29
CA LEU A 43 4.07 -3.30 -33.67
C LEU A 43 4.18 -2.06 -34.56
N ARG A 44 5.22 -2.01 -35.40
CA ARG A 44 5.60 -0.74 -36.04
C ARG A 44 4.65 -0.34 -37.18
N ASN A 45 3.91 -1.29 -37.73
CA ASN A 45 2.99 -1.12 -38.85
C ASN A 45 1.91 -2.22 -38.83
N ARG A 46 0.94 -2.12 -39.75
CA ARG A 46 -0.21 -3.01 -39.82
C ARG A 46 0.12 -4.42 -40.29
N ASP A 47 1.16 -4.59 -41.13
CA ASP A 47 1.63 -5.91 -41.55
C ASP A 47 2.14 -6.72 -40.35
N GLU A 48 2.92 -6.07 -39.46
CA GLU A 48 3.38 -6.71 -38.22
C GLU A 48 2.23 -7.02 -37.28
N ALA A 49 1.22 -6.13 -37.22
CA ALA A 49 0.04 -6.35 -36.39
C ALA A 49 -0.78 -7.54 -36.89
N GLU A 50 -1.05 -7.62 -38.19
CA GLU A 50 -1.75 -8.75 -38.80
C GLU A 50 -0.99 -10.06 -38.58
N ALA A 51 0.33 -10.07 -38.81
CA ALA A 51 1.16 -11.25 -38.59
C ALA A 51 1.16 -11.68 -37.11
N ALA A 52 1.23 -10.72 -36.18
CA ALA A 52 1.19 -11.01 -34.74
C ALA A 52 -0.16 -11.57 -34.30
N LEU A 53 -1.28 -11.02 -34.79
CA LEU A 53 -2.62 -11.54 -34.52
C LEU A 53 -2.80 -12.94 -35.10
N ALA A 54 -2.39 -13.18 -36.35
CA ALA A 54 -2.47 -14.50 -36.97
C ALA A 54 -1.66 -15.55 -36.20
N ALA A 55 -0.43 -15.22 -35.80
CA ALA A 55 0.40 -16.11 -35.00
C ALA A 55 -0.20 -16.39 -33.61
N LEU A 56 -0.82 -15.37 -32.98
CA LEU A 56 -1.50 -15.55 -31.70
C LEU A 56 -2.70 -16.49 -31.85
N ILE A 57 -3.57 -16.25 -32.83
CA ILE A 57 -4.73 -17.11 -33.11
C ILE A 57 -4.27 -18.56 -33.35
N GLU A 58 -3.24 -18.78 -34.18
CA GLU A 58 -2.69 -20.11 -34.45
C GLU A 58 -2.16 -20.78 -33.18
N GLY A 59 -1.40 -20.05 -32.37
CA GLY A 59 -0.83 -20.56 -31.11
C GLY A 59 -1.89 -20.93 -30.08
N GLU A 60 -2.89 -20.07 -29.88
CA GLU A 60 -3.99 -20.34 -28.93
C GLU A 60 -4.86 -21.52 -29.38
N ARG A 61 -5.13 -21.61 -30.69
CA ARG A 61 -5.87 -22.75 -31.26
C ARG A 61 -5.11 -24.06 -31.15
N ALA A 62 -3.81 -24.06 -31.43
CA ALA A 62 -2.97 -25.24 -31.27
C ALA A 62 -2.93 -25.73 -29.81
N ALA A 63 -3.06 -24.80 -28.86
CA ALA A 63 -3.14 -25.11 -27.43
C ALA A 63 -4.56 -25.42 -26.92
N GLY A 64 -5.58 -25.40 -27.78
CA GLY A 64 -6.97 -25.65 -27.39
C GLY A 64 -7.59 -24.57 -26.50
N ARG A 65 -7.04 -23.35 -26.52
CA ARG A 65 -7.49 -22.22 -25.69
C ARG A 65 -8.44 -21.30 -26.45
N ARG A 66 -9.44 -20.75 -25.75
CA ARG A 66 -10.33 -19.71 -26.28
C ARG A 66 -9.69 -18.34 -26.14
N LEU A 67 -9.76 -17.55 -27.20
CA LEU A 67 -9.10 -16.25 -27.30
C LEU A 67 -10.13 -15.13 -27.51
N LEU A 68 -10.06 -14.07 -26.70
CA LEU A 68 -10.75 -12.81 -26.94
C LEU A 68 -9.73 -11.76 -27.39
N ILE A 69 -10.00 -11.11 -28.53
CA ILE A 69 -9.17 -10.03 -29.07
C ILE A 69 -10.01 -8.76 -29.12
N GLY A 70 -9.70 -7.82 -28.24
CA GLY A 70 -10.23 -6.46 -28.30
C GLY A 70 -9.40 -5.58 -29.21
N VAL A 71 -10.06 -4.75 -30.02
CA VAL A 71 -9.39 -3.85 -30.97
C VAL A 71 -9.93 -2.43 -30.84
N ASP A 72 -9.04 -1.44 -30.77
CA ASP A 72 -9.37 -0.01 -30.59
C ASP A 72 -9.71 0.69 -31.91
N PHE A 73 -10.86 0.35 -32.49
CA PHE A 73 -11.58 1.15 -33.48
C PHE A 73 -13.01 0.59 -33.72
N PRO A 74 -13.93 1.42 -34.26
CA PRO A 74 -15.27 1.00 -34.67
C PRO A 74 -15.32 -0.19 -35.66
N PHE A 75 -16.10 -1.21 -35.34
CA PHE A 75 -16.32 -2.36 -36.23
C PHE A 75 -17.41 -2.12 -37.29
N GLY A 76 -18.25 -1.10 -37.08
CA GLY A 76 -19.28 -0.69 -38.01
C GLY A 76 -19.35 0.82 -38.16
N PHE A 77 -20.30 1.27 -38.98
CA PHE A 77 -20.61 2.66 -39.25
C PHE A 77 -22.05 2.96 -38.84
N PRO A 78 -22.46 4.24 -38.70
CA PRO A 78 -23.84 4.59 -38.43
C PRO A 78 -24.84 3.92 -39.38
N ALA A 79 -26.01 3.57 -38.83
CA ALA A 79 -27.02 2.78 -39.52
C ALA A 79 -27.40 3.35 -40.89
N GLY A 80 -27.54 2.47 -41.88
CA GLY A 80 -27.78 2.80 -43.29
C GLY A 80 -26.51 3.02 -44.11
N PHE A 81 -25.33 3.15 -43.49
CA PHE A 81 -24.07 3.28 -44.23
C PHE A 81 -23.75 2.02 -45.04
N SER A 82 -23.85 0.83 -44.43
CA SER A 82 -23.53 -0.44 -45.09
C SER A 82 -24.39 -0.64 -46.33
N ALA A 83 -25.71 -0.41 -46.19
CA ALA A 83 -26.67 -0.54 -47.28
C ALA A 83 -26.41 0.46 -48.41
N THR A 84 -26.05 1.71 -48.07
CA THR A 84 -25.76 2.74 -49.08
C THR A 84 -24.47 2.44 -49.85
N LEU A 85 -23.43 1.94 -49.18
CA LEU A 85 -22.14 1.67 -49.81
C LEU A 85 -22.15 0.39 -50.66
N THR A 86 -22.76 -0.69 -50.13
CA THR A 86 -22.61 -2.06 -50.63
C THR A 86 -23.90 -2.68 -51.17
N GLY A 87 -25.05 -2.03 -50.95
CA GLY A 87 -26.37 -2.58 -51.23
C GLY A 87 -26.90 -3.54 -50.16
N HIS A 88 -26.12 -3.85 -49.11
CA HIS A 88 -26.48 -4.79 -48.04
C HIS A 88 -26.31 -4.12 -46.67
N ALA A 89 -27.22 -4.37 -45.73
CA ALA A 89 -27.12 -3.88 -44.35
C ALA A 89 -26.08 -4.64 -43.51
N ASP A 90 -25.49 -5.70 -44.06
CA ASP A 90 -24.45 -6.51 -43.39
C ASP A 90 -23.14 -5.69 -43.24
N PRO A 91 -22.64 -5.48 -42.01
CA PRO A 91 -21.37 -4.78 -41.80
C PRO A 91 -20.18 -5.49 -42.45
N PHE A 92 -20.19 -6.82 -42.59
CA PHE A 92 -19.08 -7.54 -43.24
C PHE A 92 -18.98 -7.27 -44.74
N ALA A 93 -20.08 -6.88 -45.39
CA ALA A 93 -20.04 -6.44 -46.78
C ALA A 93 -19.18 -5.17 -46.93
N VAL A 94 -19.16 -4.29 -45.92
CA VAL A 94 -18.27 -3.11 -45.88
C VAL A 94 -16.82 -3.54 -45.68
N TRP A 95 -16.57 -4.54 -44.82
CA TRP A 95 -15.22 -5.04 -44.57
C TRP A 95 -14.61 -5.62 -45.85
N ASP A 96 -15.37 -6.47 -46.57
CA ASP A 96 -14.96 -7.02 -47.86
C ASP A 96 -14.79 -5.92 -48.92
N TRP A 97 -15.71 -4.95 -48.99
CA TRP A 97 -15.61 -3.83 -49.93
C TRP A 97 -14.35 -2.99 -49.72
N LEU A 98 -13.98 -2.78 -48.46
CA LEU A 98 -12.75 -2.07 -48.08
C LEU A 98 -11.51 -2.91 -48.37
N GLU A 99 -11.53 -4.22 -48.07
CA GLU A 99 -10.41 -5.11 -48.36
C GLU A 99 -10.08 -5.15 -49.87
N ASP A 100 -11.10 -5.17 -50.73
CA ASP A 100 -10.93 -5.15 -52.19
C ASP A 100 -10.29 -3.86 -52.74
N ARG A 101 -10.32 -2.76 -51.97
CA ARG A 101 -9.94 -1.41 -52.43
C ARG A 101 -8.78 -0.78 -51.69
N ILE A 102 -8.57 -1.14 -50.43
CA ILE A 102 -7.52 -0.57 -49.61
C ILE A 102 -6.18 -1.23 -49.99
N GLU A 103 -5.33 -0.43 -50.60
CA GLU A 103 -3.92 -0.74 -50.80
C GLU A 103 -3.15 -0.19 -49.60
N ASP A 104 -2.42 -1.08 -48.93
CA ASP A 104 -1.74 -0.76 -47.69
C ASP A 104 -0.36 -1.42 -47.65
N THR A 105 0.63 -0.61 -47.32
CA THR A 105 2.03 -1.02 -47.16
C THR A 105 2.60 -0.31 -45.94
N PRO A 106 3.76 -0.74 -45.42
CA PRO A 106 4.39 -0.05 -44.29
C PRO A 106 4.62 1.44 -44.55
N LYS A 107 4.84 1.87 -45.80
CA LYS A 107 5.22 3.25 -46.12
C LYS A 107 4.09 4.12 -46.68
N ALA A 108 3.01 3.52 -47.15
CA ALA A 108 1.93 4.23 -47.83
C ALA A 108 0.64 3.41 -47.85
N ASN A 109 -0.49 4.10 -47.93
CA ASN A 109 -1.81 3.53 -48.15
C ASN A 109 -2.71 4.51 -48.91
N ASN A 110 -3.75 3.99 -49.56
CA ASN A 110 -4.68 4.76 -50.39
C ASN A 110 -5.98 5.16 -49.66
N ARG A 111 -6.04 5.09 -48.31
CA ARG A 111 -7.28 5.29 -47.54
C ARG A 111 -8.00 6.61 -47.82
N PHE A 112 -7.27 7.67 -48.13
CA PHE A 112 -7.87 8.99 -48.42
C PHE A 112 -8.56 8.98 -49.79
N ASP A 113 -8.01 8.28 -50.78
CA ASP A 113 -8.65 8.12 -52.08
C ASP A 113 -9.89 7.22 -51.97
N VAL A 114 -9.81 6.15 -51.18
CA VAL A 114 -10.97 5.27 -50.90
C VAL A 114 -12.07 6.03 -50.15
N ALA A 115 -11.73 6.87 -49.17
CA ALA A 115 -12.72 7.73 -48.50
C ALA A 115 -13.43 8.69 -49.48
N ALA A 116 -12.71 9.21 -50.48
CA ALA A 116 -13.30 10.03 -51.53
C ALA A 116 -14.21 9.20 -52.47
N GLU A 117 -13.82 7.97 -52.82
CA GLU A 117 -14.67 7.04 -53.56
C GLU A 117 -15.97 6.75 -52.80
N ILE A 118 -15.87 6.51 -51.49
CA ILE A 118 -17.04 6.32 -50.64
C ILE A 118 -17.91 7.58 -50.67
N ASN A 119 -17.35 8.76 -50.44
CA ASN A 119 -18.09 10.02 -50.45
C ASN A 119 -18.89 10.23 -51.74
N ALA A 120 -18.35 9.82 -52.90
CA ALA A 120 -19.03 9.94 -54.19
C ALA A 120 -20.30 9.08 -54.31
N ARG A 121 -20.50 8.11 -53.42
CA ARG A 121 -21.73 7.27 -53.36
C ARG A 121 -22.82 7.86 -52.48
N PHE A 122 -22.51 8.90 -51.70
CA PHE A 122 -23.46 9.57 -50.84
C PHE A 122 -23.88 10.91 -51.46
N PRO A 123 -25.11 11.39 -51.19
CA PRO A 123 -25.54 12.71 -51.63
C PRO A 123 -24.71 13.83 -50.96
N GLY A 124 -24.79 15.03 -51.51
CA GLY A 124 -24.15 16.21 -50.93
C GLY A 124 -22.62 16.11 -50.88
N VAL A 125 -22.03 16.60 -49.79
CA VAL A 125 -20.60 16.45 -49.48
C VAL A 125 -20.50 15.29 -48.51
N GLY A 126 -20.11 14.13 -49.04
CA GLY A 126 -20.15 12.81 -48.38
C GLY A 126 -19.62 12.74 -46.93
N PRO A 127 -19.84 11.61 -46.25
CA PRO A 127 -19.68 11.54 -44.80
C PRO A 127 -18.24 11.65 -44.29
N PHE A 128 -17.22 11.43 -45.12
CA PHE A 128 -15.81 11.53 -44.71
C PHE A 128 -15.20 12.90 -44.98
N TRP A 129 -14.25 13.30 -44.15
CA TRP A 129 -13.48 14.53 -44.32
C TRP A 129 -12.05 14.38 -43.82
N PHE A 130 -11.25 15.44 -44.01
CA PHE A 130 -9.82 15.53 -43.74
C PHE A 130 -8.95 14.87 -44.82
N ASN A 131 -8.62 15.61 -45.87
CA ASN A 131 -7.51 15.25 -46.76
C ASN A 131 -6.15 15.70 -46.18
N GLY A 132 -5.42 14.73 -45.63
CA GLY A 132 -4.07 14.92 -45.08
C GLY A 132 -2.94 14.89 -46.11
N LEU A 133 -3.21 14.64 -47.38
CA LEU A 133 -2.19 14.59 -48.43
C LEU A 133 -1.84 15.99 -48.95
N ARG A 134 -0.64 16.11 -49.55
CA ARG A 134 -0.21 17.34 -50.22
C ARG A 134 -1.07 17.66 -51.45
N ARG A 135 -1.48 16.63 -52.20
CA ARG A 135 -2.40 16.78 -53.32
C ARG A 135 -3.84 16.90 -52.84
N ASP A 136 -4.65 17.61 -53.60
CA ASP A 136 -6.10 17.60 -53.40
C ASP A 136 -6.71 16.30 -53.94
N ILE A 137 -7.80 15.86 -53.32
CA ILE A 137 -8.57 14.68 -53.70
C ILE A 137 -10.01 15.17 -53.90
N ALA A 138 -10.51 15.03 -55.11
CA ALA A 138 -11.89 15.42 -55.42
C ALA A 138 -12.86 14.61 -54.55
N GLY A 139 -13.80 15.28 -53.88
CA GLY A 139 -14.78 14.62 -53.00
C GLY A 139 -14.32 14.39 -51.56
N LEU A 140 -13.06 14.70 -51.19
CA LEU A 140 -12.60 14.65 -49.79
C LEU A 140 -12.09 16.02 -49.31
N PRO A 141 -12.87 16.77 -48.53
CA PRO A 141 -12.50 18.12 -48.10
C PRO A 141 -11.39 18.10 -47.05
N ARG A 142 -10.56 19.15 -47.01
CA ARG A 142 -9.47 19.32 -46.01
C ARG A 142 -9.97 19.71 -44.62
N LYS A 143 -11.12 20.37 -44.55
CA LYS A 143 -11.82 20.78 -43.33
C LYS A 143 -13.19 20.13 -43.32
N ASP A 144 -13.84 20.11 -42.17
CA ASP A 144 -15.21 19.61 -42.11
C ASP A 144 -16.16 20.59 -42.81
N THR A 145 -16.55 20.24 -44.03
CA THR A 145 -17.55 20.94 -44.84
C THR A 145 -18.64 19.97 -45.30
N ARG A 146 -18.78 18.84 -44.59
CA ARG A 146 -19.74 17.79 -44.91
C ARG A 146 -21.16 18.31 -44.73
N THR A 147 -22.05 17.94 -45.63
CA THR A 147 -23.45 18.34 -45.58
C THR A 147 -24.29 17.52 -46.55
N GLY A 148 -25.56 17.29 -46.20
CA GLY A 148 -26.52 16.66 -47.12
C GLY A 148 -26.23 15.20 -47.49
N HIS A 149 -25.31 14.52 -46.78
CA HIS A 149 -24.96 13.10 -47.01
C HIS A 149 -25.89 12.10 -46.32
N GLY A 150 -26.76 12.57 -45.42
CA GLY A 150 -27.83 11.76 -44.82
C GLY A 150 -27.39 10.74 -43.75
N MET A 151 -26.13 10.75 -43.32
CA MET A 151 -25.61 9.87 -42.27
C MET A 151 -25.61 10.57 -40.91
N ALA A 152 -25.85 9.82 -39.84
CA ALA A 152 -25.69 10.33 -38.48
C ALA A 152 -24.21 10.64 -38.18
N GLU A 153 -23.98 11.66 -37.34
CA GLU A 153 -22.61 12.08 -37.01
C GLU A 153 -21.87 11.06 -36.13
N ARG A 154 -22.60 10.29 -35.32
CA ARG A 154 -22.08 9.31 -34.37
C ARG A 154 -22.90 8.03 -34.44
N ARG A 155 -22.26 6.88 -34.18
CA ARG A 155 -22.98 5.65 -33.86
C ARG A 155 -23.66 5.80 -32.50
N VAL A 156 -24.61 4.92 -32.22
CA VAL A 156 -25.30 4.85 -30.92
C VAL A 156 -24.28 4.64 -29.79
N ALA A 157 -23.27 3.79 -29.99
CA ALA A 157 -22.19 3.58 -29.02
C ALA A 157 -21.38 4.87 -28.78
N ASP A 158 -20.93 5.53 -29.85
CA ASP A 158 -20.10 6.75 -29.78
C ASP A 158 -20.84 7.94 -29.13
N ALA A 159 -22.16 8.01 -29.29
CA ALA A 159 -22.99 9.02 -28.64
C ALA A 159 -23.09 8.82 -27.13
N ARG A 160 -22.90 7.58 -26.64
CA ARG A 160 -22.93 7.21 -25.23
C ARG A 160 -21.55 7.14 -24.58
N ALA A 161 -20.48 7.34 -25.34
CA ALA A 161 -19.09 7.31 -24.89
C ALA A 161 -18.45 8.70 -24.99
N PRO A 162 -18.56 9.56 -23.95
CA PRO A 162 -17.97 10.89 -23.96
C PRO A 162 -16.45 10.84 -24.19
N GLY A 163 -15.96 11.59 -25.18
CA GLY A 163 -14.53 11.63 -25.55
C GLY A 163 -14.15 10.75 -26.74
N THR A 164 -15.08 9.96 -27.29
CA THR A 164 -14.92 9.34 -28.60
C THR A 164 -15.02 10.36 -29.72
N PHE A 165 -14.33 10.07 -30.83
CA PHE A 165 -14.41 10.82 -32.08
C PHE A 165 -15.28 10.07 -33.10
N THR A 166 -15.70 10.77 -34.14
CA THR A 166 -16.57 10.20 -35.16
C THR A 166 -15.76 9.38 -36.16
N CYS A 167 -16.35 8.31 -36.70
CA CYS A 167 -15.74 7.44 -37.71
C CYS A 167 -15.52 8.13 -39.08
N TRP A 168 -15.79 9.44 -39.16
CA TRP A 168 -15.80 10.22 -40.38
C TRP A 168 -14.50 11.01 -40.65
N GLN A 169 -13.69 11.23 -39.62
CA GLN A 169 -12.45 12.01 -39.75
C GLN A 169 -11.27 11.10 -40.15
N MET A 170 -10.63 11.42 -41.28
CA MET A 170 -9.58 10.56 -41.89
C MET A 170 -8.14 10.81 -41.38
N GLY A 171 -7.89 11.92 -40.69
CA GLY A 171 -6.55 12.30 -40.22
C GLY A 171 -6.56 13.41 -39.16
N GLY A 172 -5.40 13.69 -38.58
CA GLY A 172 -5.26 14.64 -37.45
C GLY A 172 -5.58 14.02 -36.10
N ALA A 173 -5.78 14.85 -35.07
CA ALA A 173 -6.21 14.37 -33.76
C ALA A 173 -7.66 13.83 -33.85
N GLY A 174 -7.88 12.60 -33.41
CA GLY A 174 -9.20 11.95 -33.50
C GLY A 174 -9.51 11.30 -34.85
N ALA A 175 -8.49 10.86 -35.60
CA ALA A 175 -8.60 10.26 -36.93
C ALA A 175 -9.20 8.83 -36.97
N VAL A 176 -10.35 8.63 -36.32
CA VAL A 176 -10.99 7.31 -36.19
C VAL A 176 -11.35 6.73 -37.54
N GLY A 177 -11.86 7.53 -38.48
CA GLY A 177 -12.15 7.04 -39.85
C GLY A 177 -10.91 6.48 -40.55
N GLY A 178 -9.74 7.12 -40.35
CA GLY A 178 -8.48 6.62 -40.89
C GLY A 178 -8.02 5.29 -40.26
N GLN A 179 -8.27 5.11 -38.96
CA GLN A 179 -8.04 3.84 -38.26
C GLN A 179 -8.97 2.74 -38.79
N VAL A 180 -10.27 3.02 -38.90
CA VAL A 180 -11.29 2.06 -39.39
C VAL A 180 -10.97 1.61 -40.82
N LEU A 181 -10.71 2.54 -41.75
CA LEU A 181 -10.43 2.20 -43.15
C LEU A 181 -9.16 1.37 -43.35
N THR A 182 -8.23 1.38 -42.38
CA THR A 182 -7.01 0.57 -42.45
C THR A 182 -7.09 -0.70 -41.58
N GLY A 183 -7.92 -0.70 -40.54
CA GLY A 183 -8.11 -1.81 -39.62
C GLY A 183 -9.10 -2.86 -40.11
N LEU A 184 -10.24 -2.44 -40.67
CA LEU A 184 -11.27 -3.37 -41.15
C LEU A 184 -10.77 -4.35 -42.21
N PRO A 185 -9.97 -3.95 -43.23
CA PRO A 185 -9.37 -4.89 -44.16
C PRO A 185 -8.51 -5.97 -43.49
N VAL A 186 -7.77 -5.61 -42.44
CA VAL A 186 -6.92 -6.56 -41.69
C VAL A 186 -7.79 -7.57 -40.94
N LEU A 187 -8.84 -7.11 -40.27
CA LEU A 187 -9.78 -8.02 -39.60
C LEU A 187 -10.56 -8.88 -40.60
N GLY A 188 -10.93 -8.36 -41.76
CA GLY A 188 -11.54 -9.09 -42.88
C GLY A 188 -10.65 -10.25 -43.35
N ARG A 189 -9.36 -9.99 -43.61
CA ARG A 189 -8.39 -11.02 -43.97
C ARG A 189 -8.21 -12.08 -42.89
N LEU A 190 -8.16 -11.67 -41.61
CA LEU A 190 -8.07 -12.61 -40.50
C LEU A 190 -9.31 -13.51 -40.40
N ARG A 191 -10.52 -12.96 -40.53
CA ARG A 191 -11.77 -13.75 -40.58
C ARG A 191 -11.77 -14.74 -41.73
N ARG A 192 -11.33 -14.32 -42.92
CA ARG A 192 -11.21 -15.17 -44.11
C ARG A 192 -10.21 -16.31 -43.89
N ARG A 193 -9.02 -15.99 -43.36
CA ARG A 193 -7.95 -16.95 -43.04
C ARG A 193 -8.39 -17.99 -42.00
N PHE A 194 -9.15 -17.56 -41.00
CA PHE A 194 -9.62 -18.40 -39.90
C PHE A 194 -11.14 -18.65 -39.97
N CYS A 195 -11.64 -18.87 -41.18
CA CYS A 195 -13.07 -19.06 -41.44
C CYS A 195 -13.66 -20.17 -40.53
N GLY A 196 -14.80 -19.86 -39.91
CA GLY A 196 -15.49 -20.74 -38.96
C GLY A 196 -14.84 -20.85 -37.58
N GLN A 197 -13.75 -20.12 -37.32
CA GLN A 197 -13.02 -20.14 -36.05
C GLN A 197 -12.97 -18.79 -35.35
N VAL A 198 -13.29 -17.72 -36.07
CA VAL A 198 -13.40 -16.35 -35.57
C VAL A 198 -14.86 -15.92 -35.65
N ALA A 199 -15.37 -15.39 -34.55
CA ALA A 199 -16.66 -14.69 -34.49
C ALA A 199 -16.43 -13.22 -34.12
N VAL A 200 -17.21 -12.31 -34.72
CA VAL A 200 -17.13 -10.87 -34.43
C VAL A 200 -18.36 -10.41 -33.68
N TRP A 201 -18.15 -9.89 -32.47
CA TRP A 201 -19.21 -9.32 -31.67
C TRP A 201 -19.44 -7.84 -32.02
N PRO A 202 -20.68 -7.33 -31.99
CA PRO A 202 -21.94 -8.02 -31.65
C PRO A 202 -22.67 -8.62 -32.85
N PHE A 203 -22.03 -8.72 -34.01
CA PHE A 203 -22.65 -9.17 -35.27
C PHE A 203 -22.91 -10.68 -35.32
N GLU A 204 -22.06 -11.46 -34.65
CA GLU A 204 -22.10 -12.92 -34.65
C GLU A 204 -22.12 -13.47 -33.21
N PRO A 205 -22.75 -14.65 -32.98
CA PRO A 205 -22.66 -15.33 -31.70
C PRO A 205 -21.21 -15.79 -31.42
N LEU A 206 -20.77 -15.63 -30.17
CA LEU A 206 -19.39 -15.91 -29.75
C LEU A 206 -19.13 -17.40 -29.42
N ASP A 207 -19.65 -18.30 -30.24
CA ASP A 207 -19.47 -19.75 -30.07
C ASP A 207 -18.09 -20.22 -30.58
N ALA A 208 -17.52 -19.48 -31.53
CA ALA A 208 -16.21 -19.74 -32.10
C ALA A 208 -15.08 -19.68 -31.03
N PRO A 209 -13.95 -20.38 -31.25
CA PRO A 209 -12.82 -20.36 -30.33
C PRO A 209 -12.15 -18.98 -30.21
N VAL A 210 -12.29 -18.12 -31.23
CA VAL A 210 -11.75 -16.76 -31.21
C VAL A 210 -12.88 -15.74 -31.34
N ALA A 211 -12.91 -14.76 -30.45
CA ALA A 211 -13.81 -13.63 -30.49
C ALA A 211 -13.04 -12.35 -30.85
N LEU A 212 -13.47 -11.63 -31.88
CA LEU A 212 -13.08 -10.24 -32.10
C LEU A 212 -14.14 -9.35 -31.48
N VAL A 213 -13.72 -8.39 -30.67
CA VAL A 213 -14.61 -7.42 -30.03
C VAL A 213 -14.05 -6.02 -30.24
N GLU A 214 -14.93 -5.06 -30.47
CA GLU A 214 -14.55 -3.66 -30.47
C GLU A 214 -14.33 -3.19 -29.01
N THR A 215 -13.25 -2.47 -28.78
CA THR A 215 -12.90 -1.90 -27.46
C THR A 215 -12.51 -0.45 -27.60
N TRP A 216 -12.54 0.27 -26.48
CA TRP A 216 -12.05 1.64 -26.44
C TRP A 216 -11.33 1.86 -25.10
N PRO A 217 -9.99 2.02 -25.07
CA PRO A 217 -9.24 2.18 -23.83
C PRO A 217 -9.61 3.44 -23.03
N GLY A 218 -10.38 4.36 -23.62
CA GLY A 218 -10.94 5.51 -22.90
C GLY A 218 -11.83 5.11 -21.72
N LEU A 219 -12.44 3.92 -21.73
CA LEU A 219 -13.21 3.37 -20.61
C LEU A 219 -12.37 3.23 -19.33
N ILE A 220 -11.06 3.03 -19.46
CA ILE A 220 -10.12 2.85 -18.34
C ILE A 220 -9.12 4.00 -18.22
N ASN A 221 -9.43 5.18 -18.77
CA ASN A 221 -8.50 6.32 -18.86
C ASN A 221 -7.92 6.74 -17.50
N GLY A 222 -8.69 6.59 -16.41
CA GLY A 222 -8.20 6.88 -15.06
C GLY A 222 -7.03 5.97 -14.65
N ALA A 223 -7.11 4.66 -14.96
CA ALA A 223 -6.07 3.70 -14.64
C ALA A 223 -4.84 3.91 -15.53
N VAL A 224 -5.06 4.18 -16.81
CA VAL A 224 -3.99 4.52 -17.77
C VAL A 224 -3.24 5.77 -17.33
N LYS A 225 -3.93 6.84 -16.90
CA LYS A 225 -3.28 8.06 -16.37
C LYS A 225 -2.42 7.80 -15.14
N ARG A 226 -2.89 6.94 -14.21
CA ARG A 226 -2.10 6.54 -13.03
C ARG A 226 -0.83 5.80 -13.43
N ALA A 227 -0.94 4.85 -14.36
CA ALA A 227 0.21 4.10 -14.86
C ALA A 227 1.19 5.00 -15.64
N GLU A 228 0.68 5.91 -16.48
CA GLU A 228 1.49 6.87 -17.23
C GLU A 228 2.27 7.81 -16.31
N ALA A 229 1.71 8.20 -15.16
CA ALA A 229 2.41 9.00 -14.16
C ALA A 229 3.62 8.27 -13.53
N ALA A 230 3.64 6.94 -13.57
CA ALA A 230 4.80 6.12 -13.16
C ALA A 230 5.83 5.92 -14.29
N GLY A 231 5.60 6.52 -15.47
CA GLY A 231 6.45 6.40 -16.66
C GLY A 231 5.92 5.40 -17.69
N GLY A 232 6.63 5.27 -18.81
CA GLY A 232 6.26 4.38 -19.92
C GLY A 232 5.45 5.05 -21.05
N ILE A 233 5.01 4.24 -22.00
CA ILE A 233 4.25 4.67 -23.19
C ILE A 233 2.76 4.43 -22.93
N ARG A 234 1.95 5.45 -23.21
CA ARG A 234 0.51 5.46 -22.91
C ARG A 234 -0.23 4.30 -23.60
N ASP A 235 0.04 4.12 -24.89
CA ASP A 235 -0.54 3.08 -25.76
C ASP A 235 -0.23 1.67 -25.22
N ALA A 236 1.00 1.47 -24.72
CA ALA A 236 1.41 0.22 -24.07
C ALA A 236 0.63 -0.05 -22.77
N HIS A 237 0.37 0.99 -21.96
CA HIS A 237 -0.46 0.87 -20.76
C HIS A 237 -1.93 0.62 -21.09
N GLN A 238 -2.46 1.24 -22.15
CA GLN A 238 -3.84 1.03 -22.61
C GLN A 238 -4.10 -0.44 -22.88
N VAL A 239 -3.27 -1.07 -23.71
CA VAL A 239 -3.46 -2.48 -24.07
C VAL A 239 -3.24 -3.44 -22.90
N ARG A 240 -2.21 -3.19 -22.07
CA ARG A 240 -1.90 -4.04 -20.92
C ARG A 240 -3.03 -4.03 -19.89
N LEU A 241 -3.47 -2.83 -19.50
CA LEU A 241 -4.48 -2.66 -18.46
C LEU A 241 -5.86 -3.11 -18.94
N MET A 242 -6.20 -2.86 -20.20
CA MET A 242 -7.47 -3.35 -20.77
C MET A 242 -7.49 -4.88 -20.86
N ALA A 243 -6.38 -5.51 -21.24
CA ALA A 243 -6.30 -6.97 -21.31
C ALA A 243 -6.40 -7.59 -19.92
N ARG A 244 -5.70 -7.01 -18.93
CA ARG A 244 -5.82 -7.36 -17.51
C ARG A 244 -7.25 -7.23 -17.00
N ALA A 245 -7.90 -6.10 -17.27
CA ALA A 245 -9.26 -5.85 -16.80
C ALA A 245 -10.23 -6.91 -17.32
N MET A 246 -10.16 -7.22 -18.62
CA MET A 246 -11.01 -8.21 -19.26
C MET A 246 -10.72 -9.65 -18.81
N ASP A 247 -9.46 -10.01 -18.55
CA ASP A 247 -9.07 -11.31 -17.98
C ASP A 247 -9.60 -11.50 -16.54
N ARG A 248 -9.57 -10.43 -15.74
CA ARG A 248 -10.00 -10.45 -14.33
C ARG A 248 -11.50 -10.28 -14.12
N LEU A 249 -12.26 -9.89 -15.15
CA LEU A 249 -13.71 -9.72 -15.02
C LEU A 249 -14.37 -11.06 -14.68
N PRO A 250 -15.23 -11.12 -13.65
CA PRO A 250 -16.02 -12.30 -13.40
C PRO A 250 -16.88 -12.66 -14.62
N ARG A 251 -17.04 -13.96 -14.87
CA ARG A 251 -17.66 -14.48 -16.10
C ARG A 251 -19.07 -13.97 -16.34
N ASP A 252 -19.85 -13.84 -15.28
CA ASP A 252 -21.21 -13.31 -15.30
C ASP A 252 -21.23 -11.81 -15.66
N ARG A 253 -20.24 -11.05 -15.17
CA ARG A 253 -20.10 -9.63 -15.51
C ARG A 253 -19.72 -9.44 -16.97
N LEU A 254 -18.74 -10.19 -17.48
CA LEU A 254 -18.38 -10.15 -18.90
C LEU A 254 -19.57 -10.55 -19.80
N ALA A 255 -20.36 -11.56 -19.39
CA ALA A 255 -21.54 -11.97 -20.13
C ALA A 255 -22.61 -10.85 -20.22
N ILE A 256 -22.78 -10.06 -19.15
CA ILE A 256 -23.66 -8.87 -19.17
C ILE A 256 -23.14 -7.83 -20.16
N MET A 257 -21.84 -7.55 -20.18
CA MET A 257 -21.24 -6.57 -21.10
C MET A 257 -21.35 -7.00 -22.57
N LEU A 258 -21.38 -8.31 -22.84
CA LEU A 258 -21.55 -8.88 -24.18
C LEU A 258 -23.02 -8.98 -24.61
N ALA A 259 -23.98 -8.79 -23.71
CA ALA A 259 -25.42 -8.87 -24.00
C ALA A 259 -25.93 -7.56 -24.64
N VAL A 260 -25.40 -7.25 -25.83
CA VAL A 260 -25.75 -6.05 -26.61
C VAL A 260 -26.21 -6.46 -28.01
N GLU A 261 -27.27 -5.81 -28.49
CA GLU A 261 -27.75 -5.94 -29.86
C GLU A 261 -27.43 -4.65 -30.63
N ALA A 262 -26.47 -4.74 -31.56
CA ALA A 262 -26.08 -3.64 -32.44
C ALA A 262 -25.62 -4.18 -33.81
N PRO A 263 -26.54 -4.79 -34.59
CA PRO A 263 -26.20 -5.66 -35.72
C PRO A 263 -25.53 -4.97 -36.92
N GLU A 264 -25.61 -3.64 -37.02
CA GLU A 264 -24.98 -2.87 -38.11
C GLU A 264 -23.84 -1.98 -37.60
N GLU A 265 -24.07 -1.20 -36.55
CA GLU A 265 -23.12 -0.18 -36.10
C GLU A 265 -21.96 -0.74 -35.26
N GLY A 266 -22.15 -1.90 -34.64
CA GLY A 266 -21.24 -2.45 -33.64
C GLY A 266 -21.40 -1.78 -32.27
N TRP A 267 -20.56 -2.19 -31.31
CA TRP A 267 -20.60 -1.66 -29.95
C TRP A 267 -19.23 -1.70 -29.28
N ILE A 268 -19.02 -0.82 -28.30
CA ILE A 268 -17.79 -0.80 -27.49
C ILE A 268 -17.97 -1.74 -26.29
N LEU A 269 -17.18 -2.80 -26.21
CA LEU A 269 -17.24 -3.74 -25.08
C LEU A 269 -16.92 -3.03 -23.76
N GLY A 270 -17.86 -3.11 -22.81
CA GLY A 270 -17.74 -2.52 -21.48
C GLY A 270 -18.22 -1.07 -21.35
N LEU A 271 -18.79 -0.49 -22.41
CA LEU A 271 -19.47 0.81 -22.35
C LEU A 271 -20.64 0.79 -21.35
N GLY A 272 -20.67 1.73 -20.41
CA GLY A 272 -21.60 1.75 -19.28
C GLY A 272 -21.16 0.92 -18.07
N HIS A 273 -19.99 0.29 -18.13
CA HIS A 273 -19.38 -0.50 -17.05
C HIS A 273 -17.96 -0.02 -16.71
N GLU A 274 -17.68 1.27 -16.91
CA GLU A 274 -16.37 1.89 -16.75
C GLU A 274 -15.81 1.68 -15.34
N GLU A 275 -16.64 1.81 -14.31
CA GLU A 275 -16.20 1.60 -12.92
C GLU A 275 -15.75 0.17 -12.64
N GLU A 276 -16.42 -0.82 -13.24
CA GLU A 276 -16.08 -2.24 -13.07
C GLU A 276 -14.75 -2.55 -13.76
N LEU A 277 -14.58 -2.06 -15.00
CA LEU A 277 -13.32 -2.18 -15.73
C LEU A 277 -12.17 -1.48 -15.00
N MET A 278 -12.41 -0.27 -14.49
CA MET A 278 -11.43 0.50 -13.72
C MET A 278 -10.98 -0.23 -12.45
N LYS A 279 -11.89 -0.89 -11.73
CA LYS A 279 -11.55 -1.72 -10.56
C LYS A 279 -10.75 -2.97 -10.97
N ALA A 280 -11.09 -3.58 -12.11
CA ALA A 280 -10.37 -4.75 -12.61
C ALA A 280 -8.93 -4.43 -13.08
N CYS A 281 -8.66 -3.19 -13.48
CA CYS A 281 -7.30 -2.71 -13.79
C CYS A 281 -6.36 -2.66 -12.58
N ASP A 282 -6.89 -2.38 -11.40
CA ASP A 282 -6.08 -2.15 -10.21
C ASP A 282 -5.33 -3.43 -9.80
N ASP A 283 -4.09 -3.28 -9.34
CA ASP A 283 -3.39 -4.42 -8.75
C ASP A 283 -4.19 -4.93 -7.55
N PRO A 284 -4.22 -6.25 -7.30
CA PRO A 284 -4.81 -6.78 -6.06
C PRO A 284 -4.18 -6.02 -4.90
N LEU A 285 -5.03 -5.55 -3.96
CA LEU A 285 -4.65 -4.78 -2.77
C LEU A 285 -3.34 -5.33 -2.18
N LYS A 286 -2.22 -4.68 -2.52
CA LYS A 286 -0.95 -4.94 -1.86
C LYS A 286 -0.95 -4.06 -0.62
N PRO A 287 -0.93 -4.64 0.60
CA PRO A 287 -0.75 -3.83 1.78
C PRO A 287 0.57 -3.04 1.59
N PRO A 288 0.57 -1.72 1.84
CA PRO A 288 1.82 -0.97 1.81
C PRO A 288 2.82 -1.64 2.77
N PRO A 289 4.13 -1.58 2.51
CA PRO A 289 5.10 -2.02 3.49
C PRO A 289 4.80 -1.32 4.82
N LEU A 290 4.71 -2.10 5.90
CA LEU A 290 4.45 -1.59 7.24
C LEU A 290 5.46 -0.47 7.52
N ARG A 291 4.96 0.77 7.64
CA ARG A 291 5.70 1.93 8.15
C ARG A 291 5.61 2.03 9.69
N ASP A 292 5.06 1.01 10.32
CA ASP A 292 4.81 0.95 11.76
C ASP A 292 6.04 0.43 12.52
N ASP A 293 7.20 0.99 12.18
CA ASP A 293 8.33 1.01 13.10
C ASP A 293 8.65 2.47 13.43
N CYS A 294 7.97 2.99 14.45
CA CYS A 294 8.20 4.33 15.01
C CYS A 294 9.63 4.56 15.52
N PHE A 295 10.50 3.53 15.48
CA PHE A 295 11.90 3.59 15.89
C PHE A 295 12.89 3.56 14.71
N ALA A 296 12.42 3.36 13.47
CA ALA A 296 13.26 3.39 12.28
C ALA A 296 13.63 4.82 11.87
N LEU A 297 14.88 5.22 12.12
CA LEU A 297 15.41 6.54 11.72
C LEU A 297 15.81 6.59 10.24
N PRO A 298 15.75 7.78 9.60
CA PRO A 298 16.38 8.01 8.29
C PRO A 298 17.88 7.72 8.34
N ALA A 299 18.46 7.30 7.20
CA ALA A 299 19.90 7.11 7.09
C ALA A 299 20.66 8.40 7.45
N GLY A 300 21.55 8.32 8.44
CA GLY A 300 22.37 9.44 8.91
C GLY A 300 21.83 10.20 10.12
N VAL A 301 20.78 9.70 10.78
CA VAL A 301 20.30 10.24 12.06
C VAL A 301 20.50 9.18 13.14
N ASP A 302 21.12 9.57 14.25
CA ASP A 302 21.29 8.72 15.44
C ASP A 302 20.32 9.18 16.55
N TRP A 303 19.67 8.23 17.22
CA TRP A 303 18.92 8.53 18.44
C TRP A 303 19.89 8.95 19.55
N THR A 304 19.63 10.08 20.20
CA THR A 304 20.34 10.42 21.44
C THR A 304 19.92 9.42 22.54
N PRO A 305 20.87 8.67 23.15
CA PRO A 305 20.57 7.80 24.27
C PRO A 305 19.80 8.52 25.37
N VAL A 306 18.90 7.81 26.04
CA VAL A 306 18.03 8.40 27.08
C VAL A 306 18.84 9.10 28.17
N ASP A 307 19.97 8.52 28.56
CA ASP A 307 20.87 9.09 29.57
C ASP A 307 21.49 10.41 29.11
N ASP A 308 21.89 10.52 27.83
CA ASP A 308 22.46 11.73 27.24
C ASP A 308 21.42 12.85 27.15
N ALA A 309 20.20 12.51 26.71
CA ALA A 309 19.09 13.47 26.67
C ALA A 309 18.71 13.97 28.08
N LEU A 310 18.70 13.06 29.07
CA LEU A 310 18.42 13.41 30.46
C LEU A 310 19.51 14.29 31.07
N ALA A 311 20.79 14.03 30.75
CA ALA A 311 21.91 14.88 31.16
C ALA A 311 21.78 16.29 30.56
N MET A 312 21.49 16.40 29.27
CA MET A 312 21.27 17.69 28.60
C MET A 312 20.12 18.50 29.23
N LEU A 313 19.05 17.84 29.64
CA LEU A 313 17.94 18.50 30.35
C LEU A 313 18.38 18.97 31.74
N ARG A 314 19.06 18.12 32.52
CA ARG A 314 19.56 18.48 33.85
C ARG A 314 20.49 19.69 33.82
N ASP A 315 21.39 19.76 32.84
CA ASP A 315 22.33 20.87 32.69
C ASP A 315 21.67 22.22 32.40
N ARG A 316 20.47 22.20 31.80
CA ARG A 316 19.75 23.41 31.37
C ARG A 316 18.65 23.85 32.34
N LEU A 317 18.25 22.97 33.25
CA LEU A 317 17.23 23.26 34.25
C LEU A 317 17.86 23.98 35.45
N ARG A 318 17.23 25.09 35.84
CA ARG A 318 17.55 25.83 37.07
C ARG A 318 16.26 26.09 37.84
N ALA A 319 16.33 26.11 39.16
CA ALA A 319 15.18 26.48 39.99
C ALA A 319 14.77 27.93 39.70
N VAL A 320 13.50 28.16 39.35
CA VAL A 320 12.96 29.48 38.99
C VAL A 320 12.04 30.07 40.06
N VAL A 321 11.93 29.39 41.20
CA VAL A 321 11.05 29.78 42.31
C VAL A 321 11.84 30.33 43.50
N GLY A 322 11.23 31.23 44.26
CA GLY A 322 11.79 31.75 45.50
C GLY A 322 11.72 30.75 46.67
N GLN A 323 12.35 31.12 47.78
CA GLN A 323 12.34 30.35 49.03
C GLN A 323 11.44 31.04 50.06
N GLU A 324 10.70 30.26 50.85
CA GLU A 324 9.89 30.75 51.97
C GLU A 324 10.04 29.84 53.20
N ARG A 325 9.74 30.39 54.39
CA ARG A 325 9.75 29.63 55.65
C ARG A 325 8.31 29.38 56.10
N LEU A 326 7.97 28.11 56.27
CA LEU A 326 6.63 27.67 56.64
C LEU A 326 6.63 26.87 57.95
N PRO A 327 5.50 26.83 58.69
CA PRO A 327 5.28 25.85 59.73
C PRO A 327 5.35 24.41 59.18
N LEU A 328 5.78 23.46 60.00
CA LEU A 328 5.96 22.05 59.57
C LEU A 328 4.66 21.42 59.05
N GLY A 329 3.51 21.79 59.61
CA GLY A 329 2.19 21.29 59.17
C GLY A 329 1.84 21.66 57.72
N ASP A 330 2.39 22.76 57.21
CA ASP A 330 2.12 23.28 55.86
C ASP A 330 3.22 22.91 54.85
N ALA A 331 4.24 22.16 55.29
CA ALA A 331 5.41 21.82 54.47
C ALA A 331 5.21 20.56 53.60
N ALA A 332 4.09 19.84 53.74
CA ALA A 332 3.82 18.61 53.00
C ALA A 332 3.79 18.88 51.48
N GLY A 333 4.54 18.08 50.72
CA GLY A 333 4.66 18.21 49.25
C GLY A 333 5.59 19.33 48.76
N ARG A 334 6.23 20.09 49.67
CA ARG A 334 7.23 21.12 49.32
C ARG A 334 8.63 20.53 49.20
N VAL A 335 9.52 21.23 48.48
CA VAL A 335 10.95 20.88 48.36
C VAL A 335 11.75 21.72 49.36
N LEU A 336 12.62 21.06 50.14
CA LEU A 336 13.52 21.77 51.06
C LEU A 336 14.47 22.69 50.30
N ALA A 337 14.48 23.96 50.69
CA ALA A 337 15.35 24.97 50.07
C ALA A 337 16.81 24.87 50.53
N ALA A 338 17.08 24.26 51.69
CA ALA A 338 18.40 24.06 52.26
C ALA A 338 18.46 22.73 53.05
N PRO A 339 19.64 22.13 53.24
CA PRO A 339 19.79 20.93 54.05
C PRO A 339 19.29 21.11 55.49
N VAL A 340 18.57 20.11 56.01
CA VAL A 340 18.18 20.05 57.42
C VAL A 340 19.24 19.25 58.17
N VAL A 341 20.04 19.93 58.97
CA VAL A 341 21.10 19.30 59.76
C VAL A 341 20.55 18.93 61.14
N ALA A 342 20.75 17.69 61.55
CA ALA A 342 20.39 17.24 62.89
C ALA A 342 21.14 18.06 63.95
N ARG A 343 20.42 18.68 64.87
CA ARG A 343 21.01 19.52 65.94
C ARG A 343 21.60 18.72 67.10
N ARG A 344 21.32 17.42 67.17
CA ARG A 344 21.80 16.48 68.19
C ARG A 344 21.81 15.07 67.62
N ALA A 345 22.65 14.21 68.20
CA ALA A 345 22.59 12.76 67.98
C ALA A 345 21.22 12.20 68.41
N ASN A 346 20.74 11.15 67.72
CA ASN A 346 19.52 10.45 68.07
C ASN A 346 19.68 8.92 67.84
N PRO A 347 19.91 8.13 68.91
CA PRO A 347 19.86 8.53 70.32
C PRO A 347 21.04 9.44 70.71
N PRO A 348 20.86 10.32 71.72
CA PRO A 348 21.91 11.24 72.16
C PRO A 348 23.09 10.53 72.84
N GLU A 349 22.84 9.34 73.41
CA GLU A 349 23.81 8.50 74.12
C GLU A 349 23.63 7.05 73.69
N ALA A 350 24.62 6.20 73.98
CA ALA A 350 24.50 4.77 73.74
C ALA A 350 23.43 4.16 74.66
N ASN A 351 22.53 3.35 74.09
CA ASN A 351 21.43 2.75 74.84
C ASN A 351 21.21 1.27 74.49
N THR A 352 20.45 0.58 75.33
CA THR A 352 20.09 -0.83 75.07
C THR A 352 18.97 -0.92 74.03
N ALA A 353 19.10 -1.88 73.11
CA ALA A 353 18.12 -2.16 72.06
C ALA A 353 16.96 -3.04 72.55
N VAL A 354 17.14 -3.74 73.68
CA VAL A 354 16.22 -4.77 74.20
C VAL A 354 16.13 -4.74 75.72
N ASP A 355 15.15 -5.45 76.28
CA ASP A 355 15.09 -5.76 77.70
C ASP A 355 15.99 -6.97 77.98
N GLY A 356 16.93 -6.83 78.90
CA GLY A 356 17.99 -7.80 79.02
C GLY A 356 18.90 -7.59 80.22
N TYR A 357 20.10 -8.14 80.12
CA TYR A 357 21.14 -7.99 81.13
C TYR A 357 22.42 -7.49 80.47
N GLY A 358 22.91 -6.35 80.94
CA GLY A 358 24.09 -5.68 80.43
C GLY A 358 25.35 -6.07 81.20
N PHE A 359 26.45 -6.30 80.51
CA PHE A 359 27.77 -6.61 81.07
C PHE A 359 28.88 -6.14 80.11
N GLY A 360 30.13 -6.19 80.57
CA GLY A 360 31.31 -5.98 79.71
C GLY A 360 31.74 -7.27 79.04
N HIS A 361 31.73 -7.32 77.70
CA HIS A 361 32.01 -8.52 76.90
C HIS A 361 33.37 -9.14 77.19
N ALA A 362 34.38 -8.31 77.46
CA ALA A 362 35.74 -8.76 77.77
C ALA A 362 35.83 -9.66 79.03
N SER A 363 34.77 -9.71 79.84
CA SER A 363 34.70 -10.59 81.01
C SER A 363 34.18 -12.00 80.72
N LEU A 364 33.76 -12.29 79.47
CA LEU A 364 33.24 -13.60 79.09
C LEU A 364 34.37 -14.60 78.79
N GLY A 365 34.18 -15.85 79.20
CA GLY A 365 35.06 -16.99 78.85
C GLY A 365 34.61 -17.74 77.60
N GLU A 366 35.22 -18.89 77.30
CA GLU A 366 34.70 -19.81 76.28
C GLU A 366 33.51 -20.62 76.81
N GLY A 367 32.51 -20.88 75.96
CA GLY A 367 31.33 -21.69 76.32
C GLY A 367 30.22 -20.92 77.03
N ASP A 368 29.41 -21.62 77.82
CA ASP A 368 28.28 -21.04 78.55
C ASP A 368 28.75 -20.15 79.71
N GLN A 369 28.04 -19.07 79.96
CA GLN A 369 28.44 -18.00 80.88
C GLN A 369 27.54 -17.97 82.11
N VAL A 370 28.14 -17.71 83.27
CA VAL A 370 27.42 -17.46 84.53
C VAL A 370 28.01 -16.24 85.21
N LEU A 371 27.23 -15.15 85.31
CA LEU A 371 27.68 -13.87 85.87
C LEU A 371 26.85 -13.50 87.10
N PRO A 372 27.45 -12.99 88.20
CA PRO A 372 26.70 -12.40 89.30
C PRO A 372 25.92 -11.16 88.84
N LEU A 373 24.70 -11.00 89.35
CA LEU A 373 23.82 -9.87 89.04
C LEU A 373 23.97 -8.80 90.14
N VAL A 374 24.34 -7.57 89.77
CA VAL A 374 24.35 -6.45 90.71
C VAL A 374 22.92 -5.98 91.02
N GLU A 375 22.73 -5.39 92.19
CA GLU A 375 21.43 -4.83 92.58
C GLU A 375 21.10 -3.56 91.77
N GLY A 376 19.85 -3.45 91.32
CA GLY A 376 19.31 -2.31 90.58
C GLY A 376 19.05 -2.60 89.10
N ARG A 377 18.62 -1.56 88.38
CA ARG A 377 18.32 -1.61 86.95
C ARG A 377 18.53 -0.27 86.24
N ALA A 378 18.78 -0.30 84.94
CA ALA A 378 18.72 0.87 84.06
C ALA A 378 17.42 0.86 83.24
N ALA A 379 16.70 1.99 83.19
CA ALA A 379 15.49 2.18 82.39
C ALA A 379 15.50 3.54 81.66
N ALA A 380 14.68 3.69 80.61
CA ALA A 380 14.53 4.97 79.93
C ALA A 380 14.10 6.08 80.91
N GLY A 381 14.84 7.18 80.96
CA GLY A 381 14.64 8.29 81.91
C GLY A 381 15.16 8.03 83.34
N MET A 382 15.65 6.82 83.64
CA MET A 382 16.14 6.40 84.96
C MET A 382 17.47 5.63 84.80
N PRO A 383 18.61 6.32 84.60
CA PRO A 383 19.90 5.68 84.40
C PRO A 383 20.38 4.98 85.68
N TYR A 384 21.10 3.87 85.53
CA TYR A 384 21.80 3.24 86.63
C TYR A 384 23.01 4.11 87.02
N ARG A 385 23.11 4.50 88.29
CA ARG A 385 24.11 5.50 88.75
C ARG A 385 25.48 4.92 89.13
N GLY A 386 25.61 3.60 89.19
CA GLY A 386 26.87 2.91 89.52
C GLY A 386 27.59 2.37 88.29
N ALA A 387 28.82 1.91 88.47
CA ALA A 387 29.56 1.14 87.46
C ALA A 387 29.32 -0.36 87.68
N VAL A 388 29.16 -1.12 86.59
CA VAL A 388 29.06 -2.57 86.62
C VAL A 388 30.47 -3.16 86.69
N PRO A 389 30.85 -3.88 87.76
CA PRO A 389 32.18 -4.46 87.87
C PRO A 389 32.47 -5.50 86.78
N PRO A 390 33.74 -5.70 86.37
CA PRO A 390 34.10 -6.80 85.48
C PRO A 390 33.58 -8.15 85.99
N GLY A 391 33.09 -8.98 85.07
CA GLY A 391 32.49 -10.28 85.38
C GLY A 391 31.08 -10.22 85.99
N HIS A 392 30.47 -9.04 86.16
CA HIS A 392 29.12 -8.89 86.66
C HIS A 392 28.15 -8.41 85.56
N ALA A 393 26.86 -8.62 85.79
CA ALA A 393 25.79 -8.12 84.94
C ALA A 393 24.84 -7.21 85.71
N VAL A 394 24.11 -6.34 85.00
CA VAL A 394 23.03 -5.48 85.54
C VAL A 394 21.78 -5.62 84.70
N ARG A 395 20.60 -5.50 85.32
CA ARG A 395 19.33 -5.49 84.58
C ARG A 395 19.18 -4.20 83.77
N VAL A 396 18.86 -4.30 82.48
CA VAL A 396 18.61 -3.14 81.62
C VAL A 396 17.29 -3.29 80.85
N LEU A 397 16.58 -2.18 80.61
CA LEU A 397 15.36 -2.12 79.82
C LEU A 397 15.56 -1.27 78.56
N THR A 398 14.87 -1.62 77.48
CA THR A 398 14.93 -1.01 76.15
C THR A 398 14.96 0.51 76.21
N GLY A 399 15.91 1.12 75.52
CA GLY A 399 16.11 2.56 75.47
C GLY A 399 16.83 3.17 76.68
N ALA A 400 17.16 2.40 77.72
CA ALA A 400 17.99 2.87 78.82
C ALA A 400 19.42 3.18 78.36
N ALA A 401 19.99 4.29 78.84
CA ALA A 401 21.41 4.58 78.66
C ALA A 401 22.26 3.44 79.22
N LEU A 402 23.32 3.05 78.50
CA LEU A 402 24.20 1.98 78.95
C LEU A 402 24.93 2.40 80.23
N PRO A 403 24.86 1.59 81.30
CA PRO A 403 25.63 1.84 82.51
C PRO A 403 27.14 1.80 82.25
N GLU A 404 27.93 2.47 83.09
CA GLU A 404 29.38 2.37 83.03
C GLU A 404 29.83 0.91 83.21
N GLY A 405 30.75 0.44 82.36
CA GLY A 405 31.21 -0.96 82.34
C GLY A 405 30.35 -1.92 81.50
N VAL A 406 29.25 -1.45 80.91
CA VAL A 406 28.39 -2.25 80.01
C VAL A 406 28.63 -1.87 78.55
N ASP A 407 29.02 -2.85 77.74
CA ASP A 407 29.12 -2.71 76.27
C ASP A 407 28.17 -3.65 75.51
N THR A 408 27.66 -4.69 76.18
CA THR A 408 26.93 -5.80 75.56
C THR A 408 25.72 -6.17 76.41
N VAL A 409 24.60 -6.49 75.76
CA VAL A 409 23.36 -6.89 76.42
C VAL A 409 22.90 -8.24 75.87
N VAL A 410 22.60 -9.18 76.77
CA VAL A 410 21.90 -10.43 76.41
C VAL A 410 20.39 -10.24 76.60
N LEU A 411 19.58 -10.79 75.69
CA LEU A 411 18.12 -10.76 75.81
C LEU A 411 17.68 -11.51 77.08
N GLN A 412 16.64 -11.01 77.75
CA GLN A 412 16.12 -11.68 78.95
C GLN A 412 15.61 -13.10 78.66
N GLU A 413 15.12 -13.34 77.45
CA GLU A 413 14.57 -14.62 77.01
C GLU A 413 15.66 -15.70 76.89
N ASP A 414 16.91 -15.27 76.66
CA ASP A 414 18.08 -16.15 76.49
C ASP A 414 18.82 -16.41 77.82
N VAL A 415 18.26 -15.94 78.95
CA VAL A 415 18.88 -16.00 80.27
C VAL A 415 18.04 -16.82 81.24
N THR A 416 18.70 -17.70 81.98
CA THR A 416 18.15 -18.27 83.22
C THR A 416 18.64 -17.44 84.41
N LEU A 417 17.71 -16.91 85.22
CA LEU A 417 18.01 -16.14 86.44
C LEU A 417 17.83 -17.01 87.68
N GLY A 418 18.83 -17.06 88.57
CA GLY A 418 18.72 -17.80 89.82
C GLY A 418 19.87 -17.50 90.79
N GLN A 419 19.60 -17.59 92.10
CA GLN A 419 20.62 -17.44 93.16
C GLN A 419 21.50 -16.16 93.05
N GLY A 420 20.90 -15.04 92.60
CA GLY A 420 21.62 -13.78 92.42
C GLY A 420 22.57 -13.75 91.21
N ARG A 421 22.40 -14.66 90.25
CA ARG A 421 23.23 -14.79 89.04
C ARG A 421 22.37 -14.97 87.79
N ILE A 422 22.95 -14.65 86.65
CA ILE A 422 22.40 -14.98 85.33
C ILE A 422 23.25 -16.07 84.68
N ALA A 423 22.61 -16.96 83.92
CA ALA A 423 23.26 -17.97 83.08
C ALA A 423 22.73 -17.91 81.65
N PHE A 424 23.62 -17.93 80.66
CA PHE A 424 23.28 -17.87 79.24
C PHE A 424 24.33 -18.60 78.38
N ARG A 425 23.94 -18.97 77.16
CA ARG A 425 24.85 -19.68 76.23
C ARG A 425 25.92 -18.77 75.66
N GLY A 426 27.09 -19.34 75.39
CA GLY A 426 28.19 -18.64 74.73
C GLY A 426 27.87 -18.20 73.29
N GLY A 427 28.75 -17.37 72.72
CA GLY A 427 28.67 -16.95 71.31
C GLY A 427 28.05 -15.57 71.08
N LEU A 428 27.70 -14.84 72.14
CA LEU A 428 27.26 -13.44 72.02
C LEU A 428 28.43 -12.55 71.57
N LYS A 429 28.20 -11.73 70.54
CA LYS A 429 29.22 -10.83 69.99
C LYS A 429 29.43 -9.60 70.88
N PRO A 430 30.64 -9.00 70.92
CA PRO A 430 30.84 -7.72 71.58
C PRO A 430 29.90 -6.65 70.99
N GLY A 431 29.27 -5.84 71.84
CA GLY A 431 28.33 -4.81 71.40
C GLY A 431 26.93 -5.33 71.06
N ALA A 432 26.65 -6.63 71.28
CA ALA A 432 25.33 -7.17 70.94
C ALA A 432 24.21 -6.46 71.71
N ASN A 433 23.12 -6.18 71.00
CA ASN A 433 21.90 -5.56 71.50
C ASN A 433 22.10 -4.17 72.16
N THR A 434 23.16 -3.47 71.79
CA THR A 434 23.34 -2.05 72.11
C THR A 434 23.27 -1.18 70.86
N ARG A 435 22.87 0.08 71.04
CA ARG A 435 22.88 1.11 70.00
C ARG A 435 23.89 2.15 70.41
N ARG A 436 24.76 2.55 69.49
CA ARG A 436 25.68 3.68 69.70
C ARG A 436 24.88 4.99 69.67
N ALA A 437 25.48 6.05 70.20
CA ALA A 437 24.97 7.40 69.98
C ALA A 437 25.11 7.79 68.50
N GLY A 438 24.16 8.61 68.01
CA GLY A 438 24.07 9.01 66.61
C GLY A 438 23.36 7.97 65.75
#